data_AF-A0A937P1M0-F1
#
_entry.id   AF-A0A937P1M0-F1
#
_cell.length_a   1.000
_cell.length_b   1.000
_cell.length_c   1.000
_cell.angle_alpha   90.00
_cell.angle_beta   90.00
_cell.angle_gamma   90.00
#
_symmetry.space_group_name_H-M   'P 1'
#
loop_
_entity.id
_entity.type
_entity.pdbx_description
1 polymer ?
#
loop_
_entity_poly.entity_id
_entity_poly.type
_entity_poly.pdbx_seq_one_letter_code
_entity_poly.pdbx_strand_id
1 'polypeptide(L)'
;MKILNIIFLTIILQSLALKTVFAEIIKVPEQFPEIQDAIDYASDGDTVLVYPGIYQEQIWFGGKEILVDSLFILTNNPAYRDSTVIQASGKGYIINFNSSETHL
;
A
#
# COMPACT_ATOMS: atom_id res chain seq x y z
N MET A 1 -17.49 21.57 -38.21
CA MET A 1 -18.13 21.67 -36.87
C MET A 1 -18.21 20.33 -36.13
N LYS A 2 -18.50 19.19 -36.78
CA LYS A 2 -18.56 17.88 -36.08
C LYS A 2 -17.21 17.38 -35.53
N ILE A 3 -16.12 17.48 -36.31
CA ILE A 3 -14.77 17.05 -35.88
C ILE A 3 -14.23 17.88 -34.70
N LEU A 4 -14.46 19.20 -34.72
CA LEU A 4 -13.95 20.10 -33.68
C LEU A 4 -14.58 19.81 -32.31
N ASN A 5 -15.88 19.47 -32.30
CA ASN A 5 -16.60 19.10 -31.08
C ASN A 5 -16.17 17.74 -30.52
N ILE A 6 -15.78 16.79 -31.39
CA ILE A 6 -15.29 15.47 -30.96
C ILE A 6 -13.92 15.62 -30.30
N ILE A 7 -13.00 16.40 -30.89
CA ILE A 7 -11.68 16.67 -30.31
C ILE A 7 -11.81 17.36 -28.95
N PHE A 8 -12.69 18.36 -28.86
CA PHE A 8 -12.94 19.08 -27.61
C PHE A 8 -13.54 18.17 -26.53
N LEU A 9 -14.46 17.27 -26.90
CA LEU A 9 -15.05 16.29 -25.98
C LEU A 9 -14.03 15.26 -25.49
N THR A 10 -13.12 14.80 -26.36
CA THR A 10 -12.04 13.87 -25.96
C THR A 10 -11.01 14.51 -25.04
N ILE A 11 -10.67 15.78 -25.25
CA ILE A 11 -9.73 16.51 -24.37
C ILE A 11 -10.36 16.75 -22.99
N ILE A 12 -11.64 17.08 -22.93
CA ILE A 12 -12.36 17.22 -21.66
C ILE A 12 -12.38 15.87 -20.90
N LEU A 13 -12.66 14.76 -21.60
CA LEU A 13 -12.69 13.43 -21.00
C LEU A 13 -11.31 12.99 -20.44
N GLN A 14 -10.22 13.35 -21.10
CA GLN A 14 -8.85 13.11 -20.61
C GLN A 14 -8.47 14.04 -19.46
N SER A 15 -8.91 15.31 -19.49
CA SER A 15 -8.66 16.28 -18.40
C SER A 15 -9.46 15.98 -17.14
N LEU A 16 -10.54 15.20 -17.24
CA LEU A 16 -11.37 14.76 -16.11
C LEU A 16 -10.71 13.64 -15.28
N ALA A 17 -9.58 13.09 -15.73
CA ALA A 17 -8.78 12.10 -15.00
C ALA A 17 -7.56 12.73 -14.31
N LEU A 18 -7.72 13.91 -13.69
CA LEU A 18 -6.76 14.41 -12.71
C LEU A 18 -6.86 13.55 -11.45
N LYS A 19 -6.18 12.39 -11.44
CA LYS A 19 -5.88 11.69 -10.20
C LYS A 19 -4.89 12.55 -9.44
N THR A 20 -5.33 13.22 -8.40
CA THR A 20 -4.38 13.81 -7.45
C THR A 20 -3.67 12.66 -6.76
N VAL A 21 -2.37 12.51 -7.01
CA VAL A 21 -1.53 11.49 -6.34
C VAL A 21 -1.16 12.05 -4.98
N PHE A 22 -1.99 11.75 -3.98
CA PHE A 22 -1.60 11.87 -2.59
C PHE A 22 -1.28 10.47 -2.08
N ALA A 23 -0.30 10.36 -1.20
CA ALA A 23 -0.07 9.16 -0.42
C ALA A 23 -1.37 8.74 0.30
N GLU A 24 -1.86 7.56 0.00
CA GLU A 24 -3.03 6.95 0.64
C GLU A 24 -2.60 6.20 1.92
N ILE A 25 -3.45 6.22 2.95
CA ILE A 25 -3.32 5.32 4.09
C ILE A 25 -4.25 4.12 3.83
N ILE A 26 -3.66 2.97 3.56
CA ILE A 26 -4.34 1.71 3.29
C ILE A 26 -4.35 0.88 4.57
N LYS A 27 -5.54 0.58 5.10
CA LYS A 27 -5.68 -0.08 6.40
C LYS A 27 -5.89 -1.58 6.28
N VAL A 28 -5.12 -2.32 7.07
CA VAL A 28 -5.27 -3.78 7.24
C VAL A 28 -5.74 -4.06 8.67
N PRO A 29 -6.84 -4.78 8.92
CA PRO A 29 -7.65 -5.53 7.95
C PRO A 29 -8.87 -4.79 7.38
N GLU A 30 -9.06 -3.50 7.69
CA GLU A 30 -10.30 -2.75 7.40
C GLU A 30 -10.62 -2.68 5.89
N GLN A 31 -9.62 -2.44 5.04
CA GLN A 31 -9.77 -2.36 3.58
C GLN A 31 -9.36 -3.65 2.88
N PHE A 32 -8.28 -4.27 3.36
CA PHE A 32 -7.75 -5.54 2.84
C PHE A 32 -7.52 -6.50 4.00
N PRO A 33 -8.03 -7.74 3.97
CA PRO A 33 -7.82 -8.70 5.05
C PRO A 33 -6.35 -9.08 5.25
N GLU A 34 -5.58 -9.11 4.16
CA GLU A 34 -4.18 -9.56 4.11
C GLU A 34 -3.25 -8.36 3.85
N ILE A 35 -2.04 -8.41 4.43
CA ILE A 35 -1.02 -7.37 4.25
C ILE A 35 -0.52 -7.36 2.80
N GLN A 36 -0.30 -8.54 2.20
CA GLN A 36 0.20 -8.60 0.83
C GLN A 36 -0.80 -8.01 -0.18
N ASP A 37 -2.11 -8.22 -0.01
CA ASP A 37 -3.14 -7.61 -0.86
C ASP A 37 -3.10 -6.07 -0.79
N ALA A 38 -2.89 -5.51 0.42
CA ALA A 38 -2.72 -4.07 0.60
C ALA A 38 -1.44 -3.55 -0.08
N ILE A 39 -0.33 -4.29 0.03
CA ILE A 39 0.92 -3.97 -0.68
C ILE A 39 0.71 -4.04 -2.19
N ASP A 40 -0.01 -5.02 -2.72
CA ASP A 40 -0.24 -5.17 -4.16
C ASP A 40 -1.12 -4.04 -4.73
N TYR A 41 -2.05 -3.52 -3.91
CA TYR A 41 -2.86 -2.35 -4.25
C TYR A 41 -2.09 -1.02 -4.18
N ALA A 42 -1.15 -0.89 -3.24
CA ALA A 42 -0.43 0.34 -2.96
C ALA A 42 0.41 0.85 -4.15
N SER A 43 0.49 2.17 -4.28
CA SER A 43 1.41 2.89 -5.17
C SER A 43 2.52 3.57 -4.37
N ASP A 44 3.60 3.98 -5.04
CA ASP A 44 4.72 4.68 -4.38
C ASP A 44 4.24 5.90 -3.58
N GLY A 45 4.74 6.02 -2.35
CA GLY A 45 4.37 7.02 -1.37
C GLY A 45 3.26 6.60 -0.40
N ASP A 46 2.51 5.52 -0.69
CA ASP A 46 1.42 5.07 0.18
C ASP A 46 1.93 4.48 1.51
N THR A 47 1.03 4.45 2.50
CA THR A 47 1.26 3.79 3.79
C THR A 47 0.27 2.66 3.99
N VAL A 48 0.76 1.44 4.11
CA VAL A 48 -0.01 0.29 4.61
C VAL A 48 0.03 0.32 6.15
N LEU A 49 -1.09 0.73 6.75
CA LEU A 49 -1.28 0.83 8.20
C LEU A 49 -1.92 -0.46 8.75
N VAL A 50 -1.12 -1.23 9.48
CA VAL A 50 -1.51 -2.55 9.98
C VAL A 50 -2.01 -2.46 11.42
N TYR A 51 -3.24 -2.92 11.66
CA TYR A 51 -3.83 -2.99 12.99
C TYR A 51 -3.36 -4.25 13.75
N PRO A 52 -3.43 -4.26 15.10
CA PRO A 52 -3.07 -5.41 15.93
C PRO A 52 -3.67 -6.73 15.45
N GLY A 53 -2.85 -7.77 15.40
CA GLY A 53 -3.22 -9.08 14.89
C GLY A 53 -2.01 -9.96 14.64
N ILE A 54 -2.28 -11.24 14.36
CA ILE A 54 -1.29 -12.20 13.86
C ILE A 54 -1.61 -12.48 12.40
N TYR A 55 -0.72 -12.06 11.51
CA TYR A 55 -0.86 -12.19 10.07
C TYR A 55 0.06 -13.30 9.59
N GLN A 56 -0.52 -14.41 9.11
CA GLN A 56 0.23 -15.59 8.69
C GLN A 56 0.64 -15.51 7.22
N GLU A 57 1.55 -14.59 6.91
CA GLU A 57 1.86 -14.18 5.54
C GLU A 57 3.38 -14.17 5.27
N GLN A 58 3.73 -14.15 3.99
CA GLN A 58 5.07 -13.80 3.51
C GLN A 58 4.91 -12.56 2.64
N ILE A 59 5.63 -11.48 2.95
CA ILE A 59 5.43 -10.20 2.28
C ILE A 59 6.63 -9.80 1.40
N TRP A 60 6.35 -9.17 0.26
CA TRP A 60 7.33 -8.56 -0.63
C TRP A 60 6.77 -7.24 -1.19
N PHE A 61 7.63 -6.23 -1.27
CA PHE A 61 7.22 -4.87 -1.66
C PHE A 61 7.12 -4.71 -3.19
N GLY A 62 7.86 -5.54 -3.93
CA GLY A 62 7.85 -5.54 -5.39
C GLY A 62 8.51 -4.28 -5.98
N GLY A 63 9.52 -3.75 -5.30
CA GLY A 63 10.22 -2.53 -5.72
C GLY A 63 9.45 -1.23 -5.49
N LYS A 64 8.34 -1.26 -4.75
CA LYS A 64 7.55 -0.06 -4.43
C LYS A 64 8.13 0.71 -3.24
N GLU A 65 8.11 2.02 -3.33
CA GLU A 65 8.52 2.94 -2.26
C GLU A 65 7.32 3.24 -1.33
N ILE A 66 6.93 2.26 -0.52
CA ILE A 66 5.79 2.37 0.42
C ILE A 66 6.23 2.19 1.88
N LEU A 67 5.44 2.75 2.80
CA LEU A 67 5.60 2.49 4.24
C LEU A 67 4.66 1.37 4.68
N VAL A 68 5.17 0.34 5.33
CA VAL A 68 4.34 -0.66 6.03
C VAL A 68 4.65 -0.55 7.52
N ASP A 69 3.69 -0.08 8.32
CA ASP A 69 3.88 0.10 9.77
C ASP A 69 2.59 -0.19 10.54
N SER A 70 2.73 -0.48 11.82
CA SER A 70 1.63 -0.61 12.76
C SER A 70 1.06 0.74 13.17
N LEU A 71 -0.02 0.74 13.98
CA LEU A 71 -0.51 1.95 14.65
C LEU A 71 0.54 2.66 15.53
N PHE A 72 1.71 2.05 15.78
CA PHE A 72 2.82 2.70 16.48
C PHE A 72 3.22 4.04 15.84
N ILE A 73 3.23 4.14 14.51
CA ILE A 73 3.62 5.37 13.80
C ILE A 73 2.73 6.58 14.14
N LEU A 74 1.45 6.32 14.45
CA LEU A 74 0.47 7.37 14.78
C LEU A 74 0.35 7.63 16.28
N THR A 75 0.67 6.63 17.10
CA THR A 75 0.34 6.64 18.54
C THR A 75 1.56 6.72 19.44
N ASN A 76 2.75 6.39 18.93
CA ASN A 76 3.98 6.20 19.68
C ASN A 76 3.81 5.25 20.89
N ASN A 77 2.83 4.35 20.84
CA ASN A 77 2.54 3.38 21.90
C ASN A 77 3.11 2.00 21.49
N PRO A 78 4.15 1.50 22.18
CA PRO A 78 4.78 0.22 21.87
C PRO A 78 3.82 -0.98 21.85
N ALA A 79 2.71 -0.92 22.57
CA ALA A 79 1.70 -1.97 22.57
C ALA A 79 1.18 -2.30 21.16
N TYR A 80 1.09 -1.31 20.26
CA TYR A 80 0.63 -1.55 18.89
C TYR A 80 1.67 -2.22 18.01
N ARG A 81 2.96 -1.92 18.20
CA ARG A 81 4.06 -2.65 17.55
C ARG A 81 4.09 -4.10 18.05
N ASP A 82 4.02 -4.28 19.36
CA ASP A 82 4.19 -5.59 20.00
C ASP A 82 3.00 -6.55 19.74
N SER A 83 1.83 -6.00 19.42
CA SER A 83 0.61 -6.77 19.09
C SER A 83 0.33 -6.89 17.59
N THR A 84 1.18 -6.33 16.73
CA THR A 84 1.08 -6.46 15.27
C THR A 84 2.20 -7.38 14.79
N VAL A 85 1.87 -8.66 14.58
CA VAL A 85 2.86 -9.72 14.32
C VAL A 85 2.64 -10.30 12.94
N ILE A 86 3.68 -10.26 12.10
CA ILE A 86 3.74 -11.04 10.86
C ILE A 86 4.46 -12.35 11.17
N GLN A 87 3.80 -13.46 10.91
CA GLN A 87 4.26 -14.80 11.25
C GLN A 87 4.37 -15.65 9.99
N ALA A 88 5.54 -16.25 9.73
CA ALA A 88 5.65 -17.22 8.63
C ALA A 88 4.75 -18.44 8.87
N SER A 89 4.05 -18.87 7.82
CA SER A 89 3.22 -20.10 7.81
C SER A 89 4.01 -21.39 7.55
N GLY A 90 5.35 -21.32 7.40
CA GLY A 90 6.19 -22.48 7.09
C GLY A 90 7.69 -22.19 7.00
N LYS A 91 8.44 -23.01 6.23
CA LYS A 91 9.87 -22.78 5.95
C LYS A 91 10.01 -21.76 4.80
N GLY A 92 10.35 -20.52 5.13
CA GLY A 92 10.55 -19.44 4.15
C GLY A 92 10.93 -18.13 4.84
N TYR A 93 11.14 -17.07 4.05
CA TYR A 93 11.34 -15.71 4.54
C TYR A 93 10.00 -15.07 4.92
N ILE A 94 9.97 -14.29 6.01
CA ILE A 94 8.80 -13.48 6.38
C ILE A 94 8.70 -12.25 5.48
N ILE A 95 9.83 -11.60 5.23
CA ILE A 95 9.94 -10.42 4.35
C ILE A 95 11.04 -10.69 3.33
N ASN A 96 10.75 -10.42 2.06
CA ASN A 96 11.70 -10.55 0.96
C ASN A 96 11.94 -9.20 0.26
N PHE A 97 13.21 -8.82 0.13
CA PHE A 97 13.68 -7.62 -0.58
C PHE A 97 14.54 -8.07 -1.76
N ASN A 98 13.90 -8.39 -2.89
CA ASN A 98 14.56 -8.95 -4.08
C ASN A 98 14.40 -8.09 -5.34
N SER A 99 13.83 -6.89 -5.21
CA SER A 99 13.41 -6.04 -6.33
C SER A 99 13.98 -4.61 -6.23
N SER A 100 15.23 -4.48 -5.74
CA SER A 100 15.95 -3.21 -5.57
C SER A 100 15.34 -2.26 -4.53
N GLU A 101 14.68 -2.81 -3.50
CA GLU A 101 14.17 -2.03 -2.39
C GLU A 101 15.32 -1.32 -1.64
N THR A 102 15.21 0.00 -1.46
CA THR A 102 16.21 0.78 -0.73
C THR A 102 15.78 0.90 0.73
N HIS A 103 16.60 0.36 1.64
CA HIS A 103 16.40 0.53 3.08
C HIS A 103 17.02 1.87 3.48
N LEU A 104 16.20 2.88 3.78
CA LEU A 104 16.62 4.11 4.45
C LEU A 104 16.54 3.97 5.97
#